data_AF-A0A7X5QFL3-F1
#
_entry.id   AF-A0A7X5QFL3-F1
#
_cell.length_a   1.000
_cell.length_b   1.000
_cell.length_c   1.000
_cell.angle_alpha   90.00
_cell.angle_beta   90.00
_cell.angle_gamma   90.00
#
_symmetry.space_group_name_H-M   'P 1'
#
loop_
_entity.id
_entity.type
_entity.pdbx_description
1 polymer ?
#
loop_
_entity_poly.entity_id
_entity_poly.type
_entity_poly.pdbx_seq_one_letter_code
_entity_poly.pdbx_strand_id
1 'polypeptide(L)' 'MKLISLIRPIEVEYFGIELLVPHWTKFIVTENKGFVLAWNKKPSQLKGDWNSKSPRSQYEIVAIVDLEDMDWKETLIEL' A
#
# COMPACT_ATOMS: atom_id res chain seq x y z
N MET A 1 -28.74 -0.15 15.25
CA MET A 1 -27.77 -0.71 14.27
C MET A 1 -27.22 -2.01 14.83
N LYS A 2 -27.03 -3.06 14.01
CA LYS A 2 -26.40 -4.33 14.42
C LYS A 2 -25.21 -4.61 13.50
N LEU A 3 -24.01 -4.74 14.07
CA LEU A 3 -22.82 -5.16 13.34
C LEU A 3 -22.95 -6.65 12.97
N ILE A 4 -22.74 -6.99 11.70
CA ILE A 4 -22.82 -8.37 11.19
C ILE A 4 -21.43 -8.98 11.06
N SER A 5 -20.44 -8.19 10.62
CA SER A 5 -19.06 -8.61 10.49
C SER A 5 -18.13 -7.40 10.53
N LEU A 6 -16.95 -7.59 11.09
CA LEU A 6 -15.84 -6.65 11.00
C LEU A 6 -14.82 -7.25 10.03
N ILE A 7 -14.49 -6.51 8.98
CA ILE A 7 -13.41 -6.87 8.08
C ILE A 7 -12.09 -6.74 8.85
N ARG A 8 -11.34 -7.84 8.94
CA ARG A 8 -10.03 -7.85 9.60
C ARG A 8 -8.92 -7.50 8.61
N PRO A 9 -7.89 -6.76 9.03
CA PRO A 9 -6.68 -6.61 8.23
C PRO A 9 -5.97 -7.96 8.07
N ILE A 10 -5.09 -8.04 7.08
CA ILE A 10 -4.16 -9.15 6.87
C ILE A 10 -2.74 -8.71 7.25
N GLU A 11 -1.95 -9.65 7.75
CA GLU A 11 -0.53 -9.47 8.02
C GLU A 11 0.28 -9.75 6.76
N VAL A 12 1.25 -8.87 6.47
CA VAL A 12 2.13 -8.95 5.31
C VAL A 12 3.53 -8.51 5.70
N GLU A 13 4.55 -9.21 5.21
CA GLU A 13 5.93 -8.76 5.35
C GLU A 13 6.28 -7.79 4.21
N TYR A 14 6.81 -6.62 4.56
CA TYR A 14 7.20 -5.57 3.63
C TYR A 14 8.59 -5.05 4.01
N PHE A 15 9.61 -5.48 3.26
CA PHE A 15 11.02 -5.14 3.54
C PHE A 15 11.45 -5.42 5.00
N GLY A 16 11.07 -6.59 5.53
CA GLY A 16 11.37 -6.99 6.91
C GLY A 16 10.48 -6.33 7.98
N ILE A 17 9.47 -5.55 7.58
CA ILE A 17 8.48 -4.95 8.47
C ILE A 17 7.16 -5.73 8.36
N GLU A 18 6.61 -6.19 9.48
CA GLU A 18 5.25 -6.73 9.52
C GLU A 18 4.23 -5.58 9.48
N LEU A 19 3.36 -5.58 8.48
CA LEU A 19 2.29 -4.60 8.31
C LEU A 19 0.93 -5.26 8.44
N LEU A 20 -0.01 -4.53 9.06
CA LEU A 20 -1.44 -4.84 8.99
C LEU A 20 -2.06 -3.99 7.87
N VAL A 21 -2.49 -4.65 6.80
CA VAL A 21 -3.09 -3.97 5.64
C VAL A 21 -4.54 -4.37 5.45
N PRO A 22 -5.38 -3.54 4.79
CA PRO A 22 -6.74 -3.94 4.49
C PRO A 22 -6.79 -5.26 3.70
N HIS A 23 -7.76 -6.14 3.98
CA HIS A 23 -7.90 -7.45 3.32
C HIS A 23 -8.00 -7.41 1.77
N TRP A 24 -8.33 -6.26 1.19
CA TRP A 24 -8.45 -6.07 -0.26
C TRP A 24 -7.12 -5.71 -0.93
N THR A 25 -6.06 -5.54 -0.15
CA THR A 25 -4.73 -5.16 -0.63
C THR A 25 -4.17 -6.23 -1.55
N LYS A 26 -3.64 -5.79 -2.70
CA LYS A 26 -2.96 -6.64 -3.68
C LYS A 26 -1.56 -6.13 -4.00
N PHE A 27 -1.32 -4.85 -3.79
CA PHE A 27 -0.03 -4.23 -4.02
C PHE A 27 0.30 -3.31 -2.85
N ILE A 28 1.57 -3.25 -2.49
CA ILE A 28 2.09 -2.33 -1.47
C ILE A 28 3.23 -1.55 -2.10
N VAL A 29 3.27 -0.26 -1.81
CA VAL A 29 4.32 0.61 -2.33
C VAL A 29 4.59 1.78 -1.41
N THR A 30 5.82 2.26 -1.37
CA THR A 30 6.20 3.47 -0.64
C THR A 30 6.33 4.64 -1.62
N GLU A 31 5.78 5.81 -1.28
CA GLU A 31 6.07 7.05 -2.03
C GLU A 31 7.30 7.78 -1.49
N ASN A 32 7.75 8.82 -2.20
CA ASN A 32 9.00 9.53 -1.92
C ASN A 32 9.12 10.18 -0.52
N LYS A 33 8.02 10.30 0.22
CA LYS A 33 7.96 10.83 1.59
C LYS A 33 7.89 9.73 2.66
N GLY A 34 8.03 8.46 2.27
CA GLY A 34 7.97 7.33 3.20
C GLY A 34 6.58 6.84 3.54
N PHE A 35 5.50 7.37 2.92
CA PHE A 35 4.17 6.81 3.14
C PHE A 35 4.02 5.48 2.40
N VAL A 36 3.67 4.44 3.15
CA VAL A 36 3.38 3.11 2.61
C VAL A 36 1.90 3.05 2.25
N LEU A 37 1.62 2.72 1.00
CA LEU A 37 0.31 2.70 0.37
C LEU A 37 -0.08 1.28 0.02
N ALA A 38 -1.21 0.82 0.54
CA ALA A 38 -1.86 -0.42 0.13
C ALA A 38 -2.82 -0.14 -1.04
N TRP A 39 -2.74 -0.91 -2.13
CA TRP A 39 -3.54 -0.74 -3.34
C TRP A 39 -4.30 -2.02 -3.72
N ASN A 40 -5.55 -1.87 -4.19
CA ASN A 40 -6.34 -3.00 -4.72
C ASN A 40 -6.06 -3.32 -6.21
N LYS A 41 -5.33 -2.42 -6.90
CA LYS A 41 -4.98 -2.48 -8.31
C LYS A 41 -3.56 -1.96 -8.49
N LYS A 42 -2.81 -2.55 -9.42
CA LYS A 42 -1.42 -2.18 -9.66
C LYS A 42 -1.31 -0.67 -9.93
N PRO A 43 -0.64 0.11 -9.07
CA PRO A 43 -0.36 1.50 -9.35
C PRO A 43 0.74 1.61 -10.41
N SER A 44 0.88 2.82 -10.95
CA SER A 44 1.88 3.20 -11.94
C SER A 44 2.48 4.54 -11.56
N GLN A 45 3.74 4.76 -11.91
CA GLN A 45 4.39 6.04 -11.66
C GLN A 45 3.83 7.08 -12.62
N LEU A 46 3.23 8.14 -12.07
CA LEU A 46 2.68 9.23 -12.86
C LEU A 46 2.97 10.55 -12.15
N LYS A 47 3.67 11.46 -12.83
CA LYS A 47 4.00 12.82 -12.33
C LYS A 47 4.75 12.86 -10.99
N GLY A 48 5.54 11.83 -10.69
CA GLY A 48 6.34 11.78 -9.46
C GLY A 48 5.69 11.05 -8.29
N ASP A 49 4.49 10.49 -8.47
CA ASP A 49 3.77 9.72 -7.44
C ASP A 49 3.30 8.36 -7.98
N TRP A 50 2.89 7.48 -7.06
CA TRP A 50 2.16 6.25 -7.39
C TRP A 50 0.68 6.54 -7.60
N ASN A 51 0.17 6.21 -8.79
CA ASN A 51 -1.22 6.51 -9.14
C ASN A 51 -1.82 5.41 -10.02
N SER A 52 -3.15 5.33 -10.04
CA SER A 52 -3.88 4.39 -10.89
C SER A 52 -4.82 5.14 -11.81
N LYS A 53 -4.80 4.77 -13.10
CA LYS A 53 -5.76 5.29 -14.09
C LYS A 53 -7.14 4.66 -13.95
N SER A 54 -7.29 3.61 -13.13
CA SER A 54 -8.56 2.94 -12.96
C SER A 54 -9.45 3.70 -11.97
N PRO A 55 -10.68 4.09 -12.33
CA PRO A 55 -11.62 4.71 -11.40
C PRO A 55 -12.10 3.75 -10.30
N ARG A 56 -11.80 2.45 -10.42
CA ARG A 56 -12.07 1.43 -9.39
C ARG A 56 -10.86 1.17 -8.49
N SER A 57 -9.79 1.92 -8.70
CA SER A 57 -8.63 1.83 -7.84
C SER A 57 -8.93 2.52 -6.52
N GLN A 58 -8.52 1.88 -5.44
CA GLN A 58 -8.52 2.48 -4.12
C GLN A 58 -7.16 2.22 -3.48
N TYR A 59 -6.76 3.12 -2.61
CA TYR A 59 -5.57 2.97 -1.80
C TYR A 59 -5.81 3.47 -0.38
N GLU A 60 -4.96 3.04 0.54
CA GLU A 60 -4.95 3.49 1.93
C GLU A 60 -3.50 3.60 2.41
N ILE A 61 -3.22 4.63 3.21
CA ILE A 61 -1.91 4.75 3.89
C ILE A 61 -1.92 3.77 5.06
N VAL A 62 -0.97 2.85 5.10
CA VAL A 62 -0.90 1.78 6.11
C VAL A 62 0.29 1.94 7.05
N ALA A 63 1.31 2.72 6.66
CA ALA A 63 2.47 3.04 7.51
C ALA A 63 3.20 4.29 7.02
N ILE A 64 4.14 4.76 7.84
CA ILE A 64 5.16 5.75 7.49
C ILE A 64 6.50 5.12 7.85
N VAL A 65 7.44 5.12 6.90
CA VAL A 65 8.79 4.56 7.07
C VAL A 65 9.85 5.61 6.76
N ASP A 66 11.03 5.44 7.34
CA ASP A 66 12.24 6.05 6.80
C ASP A 66 12.71 5.21 5.61
N LEU A 67 12.95 5.85 4.46
CA LEU A 67 13.43 5.18 3.26
C LEU A 67 14.92 4.87 3.34
N GLU A 68 15.65 5.54 4.23
CA GLU A 68 17.11 5.48 4.28
C GLU A 68 17.72 5.69 2.87
N ASP A 69 18.41 4.69 2.33
CA ASP A 69 19.03 4.72 1.01
C ASP A 69 18.18 4.03 -0.09
N MET A 70 16.97 3.56 0.24
CA MET A 70 16.10 2.83 -0.69
C MET A 70 15.40 3.77 -1.69
N ASP A 71 15.48 3.49 -2.99
CA ASP A 71 14.68 4.20 -3.98
C ASP A 71 13.20 3.77 -3.86
N TRP A 72 12.34 4.71 -3.46
CA TRP A 72 10.89 4.51 -3.36
C TRP A 72 10.26 3.91 -4.62
N LYS A 73 10.87 4.10 -5.80
CA LYS A 73 10.42 3.52 -7.07
C LYS A 73 10.56 2.01 -7.17
N GLU A 74 11.44 1.43 -6.37
CA GLU A 74 11.72 -0.01 -6.35
C GLU A 74 10.90 -0.75 -5.28
N THR A 75 10.07 -0.03 -4.54
CA THR A 75 9.35 -0.56 -3.37
C THR A 75 8.00 -1.21 -3.69
N LEU A 76 7.62 -1.30 -4.98
CA LEU A 76 6.34 -1.88 -5.40
C LEU A 76 6.39 -3.41 -5.31
N ILE A 77 5.56 -3.97 -4.44
CA ILE A 77 5.40 -5.42 -4.25
C ILE A 77 3.95 -5.83 -4.57
N GLU A 78 3.78 -7.03 -5.14
CA GLU A 78 2.50 -7.72 -5.31
C GLU A 78 2.39 -8.83 -4.25
N LEU A 79 1.23 -8.91 -3.57
CA LEU A 79 0.94 -9.87 -2.50
C LEU A 79 0.35 -11.18 -3.02
#